data_AF-A0A4Q3FBN6-F1
#
_entry.id   AF-A0A4Q3FBN6-F1
#
_cell.length_a   1.000
_cell.length_b   1.000
_cell.length_c   1.000
_cell.angle_alpha   90.00
_cell.angle_beta   90.00
_cell.angle_gamma   90.00
#
_symmetry.space_group_name_H-M   'P 1'
#
loop_
_entity.id
_entity.type
_entity.pdbx_description
1 polymer ?
#
loop_
_entity_poly.entity_id
_entity_poly.type
_entity_poly.pdbx_seq_one_letter_code
_entity_poly.pdbx_strand_id
1 'polypeptide(L)'
;MKKAIFCIAVIFSALTVSAQTSTKPQPGAQSIAPKGKIYGEKVDVRTAHPIGDLAKYMATRPSITTTISAKVAEVKKNGESLTVKDNTGKVIPVHFAKTGYKFPETLVGKTILIDGIISKQYTSTEGTPQGINKGA
;
A
#
# COMPACT_ATOMS: atom_id res chain seq x y z
N MET A 1 -33.84 -15.54 -55.32
CA MET A 1 -32.74 -14.59 -55.02
C MET A 1 -33.33 -13.42 -54.23
N LYS A 2 -32.59 -12.91 -53.22
CA LYS A 2 -32.95 -11.77 -52.33
C LYS A 2 -33.95 -12.08 -51.20
N LYS A 3 -33.52 -12.79 -50.14
CA LYS A 3 -33.91 -12.59 -48.72
C LYS A 3 -32.94 -13.36 -47.80
N ALA A 4 -31.65 -13.20 -48.05
CA ALA A 4 -30.59 -13.50 -47.11
C ALA A 4 -29.78 -12.21 -46.99
N ILE A 5 -29.23 -11.92 -45.82
CA ILE A 5 -28.64 -10.62 -45.41
C ILE A 5 -29.67 -9.74 -44.70
N PHE A 6 -30.06 -10.08 -43.47
CA PHE A 6 -30.18 -9.11 -42.36
C PHE A 6 -30.53 -9.73 -40.98
N CYS A 7 -29.86 -10.78 -40.49
CA CYS A 7 -30.14 -11.27 -39.12
C CYS A 7 -28.93 -11.82 -38.33
N ILE A 8 -27.69 -11.74 -38.84
CA ILE A 8 -26.50 -12.22 -38.12
C ILE A 8 -25.59 -11.02 -37.82
N ALA A 9 -26.04 -10.13 -36.95
CA ALA A 9 -25.22 -9.02 -36.48
C ALA A 9 -25.68 -8.41 -35.15
N VAL A 10 -26.36 -9.15 -34.25
CA VAL A 10 -26.70 -8.62 -32.90
C VAL A 10 -26.80 -9.72 -31.85
N ILE A 11 -25.80 -10.58 -31.67
CA ILE A 11 -25.67 -11.36 -30.42
C ILE A 11 -24.19 -11.52 -30.07
N PHE A 12 -23.51 -10.38 -29.90
CA PHE A 12 -22.20 -10.31 -29.26
C PHE A 12 -22.07 -8.93 -28.59
N SER A 13 -22.89 -8.69 -27.55
CA SER A 13 -22.75 -7.50 -26.70
C SER A 13 -23.48 -7.74 -25.38
N ALA A 14 -22.67 -7.95 -24.33
CA ALA A 14 -22.89 -7.60 -22.92
C ALA A 14 -22.35 -8.67 -21.95
N LEU A 15 -21.06 -8.99 -22.06
CA LEU A 15 -20.28 -9.34 -20.87
C LEU A 15 -19.64 -8.05 -20.36
N THR A 16 -20.25 -7.39 -19.37
CA THR A 16 -19.55 -6.47 -18.47
C THR A 16 -20.20 -6.46 -17.09
N VAL A 17 -19.54 -7.20 -16.18
CA VAL A 17 -19.22 -6.83 -14.80
C VAL A 17 -20.12 -5.77 -14.15
N SER A 18 -20.86 -6.20 -13.13
CA SER A 18 -21.24 -5.35 -12.00
C SER A 18 -21.19 -6.17 -10.70
N ALA A 19 -19.97 -6.54 -10.29
CA ALA A 19 -19.69 -6.92 -8.91
C ALA A 19 -19.71 -5.65 -8.04
N GLN A 20 -20.90 -5.12 -7.73
CA GLN A 20 -21.06 -4.07 -6.73
C GLN A 20 -21.20 -4.71 -5.34
N THR A 21 -20.07 -5.06 -4.72
CA THR A 21 -20.03 -5.20 -3.25
C THR A 21 -19.81 -3.82 -2.65
N SER A 22 -20.88 -3.03 -2.55
CA SER A 22 -20.92 -1.88 -1.65
C SER A 22 -21.17 -2.39 -0.23
N THR A 23 -20.12 -2.89 0.43
CA THR A 23 -20.16 -3.18 1.87
C THR A 23 -20.01 -1.85 2.63
N LYS A 24 -21.14 -1.16 2.81
CA LYS A 24 -21.29 -0.20 3.89
C LYS A 24 -21.00 -0.93 5.21
N PRO A 25 -20.06 -0.49 6.07
CA PRO A 25 -19.84 -1.15 7.34
C PRO A 25 -21.11 -1.01 8.20
N GLN A 26 -21.73 -2.15 8.50
CA GLN A 26 -22.90 -2.22 9.37
C GLN A 26 -22.43 -2.08 10.83
N PRO A 27 -22.90 -1.10 11.62
CA PRO A 27 -22.48 -0.95 13.00
C PRO A 27 -22.97 -2.16 13.80
N GLY A 28 -22.05 -2.97 14.31
CA GLY A 28 -22.36 -4.10 15.20
C GLY A 28 -21.94 -5.48 14.72
N ALA A 29 -21.52 -5.65 13.46
CA ALA A 29 -20.87 -6.88 13.02
C ALA A 29 -19.38 -6.83 13.39
N GLN A 30 -18.99 -7.48 14.49
CA GLN A 30 -17.59 -7.84 14.69
C GLN A 30 -17.21 -8.82 13.58
N SER A 31 -16.70 -8.29 12.47
CA SER A 31 -16.00 -9.07 11.47
C SER A 31 -14.85 -9.75 12.21
N ILE A 32 -15.01 -11.05 12.51
CA ILE A 32 -13.91 -11.90 12.92
C ILE A 32 -13.03 -12.05 11.67
N ALA A 33 -12.23 -11.02 11.40
CA ALA A 33 -11.22 -11.07 10.37
C ALA A 33 -10.33 -12.28 10.67
N PRO A 34 -9.95 -13.08 9.66
CA PRO A 34 -9.04 -14.21 9.85
C PRO A 34 -7.85 -13.73 10.67
N LYS A 35 -7.53 -14.42 11.78
CA LYS A 35 -6.40 -14.05 12.64
C LYS A 35 -5.15 -14.00 11.76
N GLY A 36 -4.70 -12.79 11.42
CA GLY A 36 -3.49 -12.59 10.63
C GLY A 36 -2.29 -13.17 11.37
N LYS A 37 -1.25 -13.56 10.63
CA LYS A 37 0.04 -13.88 11.26
C LYS A 37 0.63 -12.60 11.85
N ILE A 38 1.01 -12.66 13.12
CA ILE A 38 1.71 -11.59 13.82
C ILE A 38 3.20 -11.88 13.73
N TYR A 39 3.97 -10.89 13.31
CA TYR A 39 5.43 -10.93 13.29
C TYR A 39 5.93 -9.93 14.34
N GLY A 40 6.64 -10.42 15.35
CA GLY A 40 7.08 -9.62 16.49
C GLY A 40 6.00 -9.43 17.56
N GLU A 41 5.92 -8.21 18.08
CA GLU A 41 4.97 -7.86 19.15
C GLU A 41 3.54 -7.72 18.63
N LYS A 42 2.57 -7.90 19.51
CA LYS A 42 1.16 -7.82 19.16
C LYS A 42 0.80 -6.37 18.83
N VAL A 43 0.31 -6.16 17.61
CA VAL A 43 -0.17 -4.86 17.14
C VAL A 43 -1.61 -4.60 17.59
N ASP A 44 -1.91 -3.39 18.03
CA ASP A 44 -3.29 -2.94 18.24
C ASP A 44 -3.92 -2.56 16.91
N VAL A 45 -4.97 -3.29 16.53
CA VAL A 45 -5.75 -3.06 15.31
C VAL A 45 -6.57 -1.77 15.36
N ARG A 46 -6.90 -1.25 16.55
CA ARG A 46 -7.81 -0.10 16.72
C ARG A 46 -7.13 1.23 16.48
N THR A 47 -5.81 1.28 16.57
CA THR A 47 -5.00 2.49 16.41
C THR A 47 -4.38 2.59 15.01
N ALA A 48 -4.71 1.66 14.10
CA ALA A 48 -4.12 1.61 12.77
C ALA A 48 -4.60 2.76 11.87
N HIS A 49 -3.65 3.53 11.35
CA HIS A 49 -3.89 4.57 10.35
C HIS A 49 -3.62 4.06 8.93
N PRO A 50 -4.42 4.42 7.92
CA PRO A 50 -4.10 4.08 6.55
C PRO A 50 -2.83 4.81 6.10
N ILE A 51 -1.97 4.12 5.35
CA ILE A 51 -0.70 4.68 4.85
C ILE A 51 -0.89 5.94 3.98
N GLY A 52 -2.04 6.11 3.34
CA GLY A 52 -2.40 7.31 2.56
C GLY A 52 -2.46 8.59 3.39
N ASP A 53 -2.77 8.47 4.67
CA ASP A 53 -2.86 9.63 5.55
C ASP A 53 -1.52 9.94 6.21
N LEU A 54 -0.47 9.17 5.92
CA LEU A 54 0.81 9.29 6.59
C LEU A 54 1.41 10.70 6.47
N ALA A 55 1.32 11.36 5.32
CA ALA A 55 1.80 12.72 5.15
C ALA A 55 1.11 13.72 6.11
N LYS A 56 -0.19 13.52 6.33
CA LYS A 56 -0.99 14.33 7.27
C LYS A 56 -0.59 14.04 8.73
N TYR A 57 -0.36 12.78 9.08
CA TYR A 57 0.06 12.39 10.42
C TYR A 57 1.48 12.83 10.77
N MET A 58 2.38 12.79 9.78
CA MET A 58 3.75 13.25 9.96
C MET A 58 3.82 14.77 10.03
N ALA A 59 2.97 15.51 9.31
CA ALA A 59 2.96 16.98 9.30
C ALA A 59 4.38 17.56 9.20
N THR A 60 4.83 18.31 10.20
CA THR A 60 6.20 18.85 10.30
C THR A 60 7.20 17.92 11.01
N ARG A 61 6.72 16.83 11.63
CA ARG A 61 7.56 15.89 12.39
C ARG A 61 8.48 15.09 11.45
N PRO A 62 9.75 14.89 11.84
CA PRO A 62 10.70 14.07 11.08
C PRO A 62 10.37 12.57 11.20
N SER A 63 9.83 12.15 12.34
CA SER A 63 9.39 10.78 12.59
C SER A 63 8.17 10.73 13.51
N ILE A 64 7.41 9.64 13.42
CA ILE A 64 6.29 9.31 14.32
C ILE A 64 6.32 7.82 14.64
N THR A 65 5.95 7.45 15.87
CA THR A 65 5.66 6.07 16.25
C THR A 65 4.17 5.85 16.14
N THR A 66 3.74 4.94 15.27
CA THR A 66 2.33 4.67 15.05
C THR A 66 2.13 3.33 14.35
N THR A 67 0.91 2.82 14.42
CA THR A 67 0.49 1.64 13.66
C THR A 67 -0.09 2.08 12.32
N ILE A 68 0.41 1.51 11.22
CA ILE A 68 -0.11 1.77 9.87
C ILE A 68 -0.70 0.51 9.22
N SER A 69 -1.72 0.73 8.39
CA SER A 69 -2.28 -0.25 7.48
C SER A 69 -1.82 0.02 6.05
N ALA A 70 -1.22 -0.98 5.41
CA ALA A 70 -0.66 -0.83 4.07
C ALA A 70 -0.74 -2.12 3.25
N LYS A 71 -0.80 -1.98 1.93
CA LYS A 71 -0.80 -3.12 1.00
C LYS A 71 0.63 -3.49 0.62
N VAL A 72 1.01 -4.76 0.78
CA VAL A 72 2.35 -5.24 0.42
C VAL A 72 2.52 -5.20 -1.11
N ALA A 73 3.57 -4.54 -1.55
CA ALA A 73 3.95 -4.41 -2.96
C ALA A 73 4.87 -5.56 -3.38
N GLU A 74 5.89 -5.85 -2.56
CA GLU A 74 6.93 -6.82 -2.84
C GLU A 74 7.48 -7.35 -1.51
N VAL A 75 7.86 -8.63 -1.48
CA VAL A 75 8.71 -9.19 -0.43
C VAL A 75 10.07 -9.48 -1.05
N LYS A 76 11.17 -9.04 -0.44
CA LYS A 76 12.51 -9.29 -0.97
C LYS A 76 12.82 -10.78 -0.97
N LYS A 77 13.68 -11.23 -1.91
CA LYS A 77 14.09 -12.65 -2.05
C LYS A 77 14.62 -13.28 -0.76
N ASN A 78 15.32 -12.51 0.08
CA ASN A 78 15.80 -13.00 1.39
C ASN A 78 14.67 -13.15 2.43
N GLY A 79 13.49 -12.57 2.18
CA GLY A 79 12.35 -12.57 3.07
C GLY A 79 12.48 -11.64 4.28
N GLU A 80 13.58 -10.90 4.41
CA GLU A 80 13.87 -10.11 5.62
C GLU A 80 13.30 -8.68 5.56
N SER A 81 12.96 -8.23 4.35
CA SER A 81 12.35 -6.91 4.13
C SER A 81 11.26 -7.00 3.09
N LEU A 82 10.34 -6.05 3.15
CA LEU A 82 9.24 -5.92 2.21
C LEU A 82 9.03 -4.45 1.86
N THR A 83 8.30 -4.22 0.79
CA THR A 83 7.85 -2.88 0.41
C THR A 83 6.33 -2.84 0.41
N VAL A 84 5.77 -1.68 0.72
CA VAL A 84 4.33 -1.44 0.72
C VAL A 84 3.98 -0.35 -0.27
N LYS A 85 2.76 -0.39 -0.82
CA LYS A 85 2.22 0.70 -1.65
C LYS A 85 1.38 1.62 -0.80
N ASP A 86 1.60 2.91 -1.00
CA ASP A 86 0.69 3.94 -0.58
C ASP A 86 -0.54 4.02 -1.50
N ASN A 87 -1.61 4.73 -1.08
CA ASN A 87 -2.79 5.05 -1.88
C ASN A 87 -2.44 5.82 -3.17
N THR A 88 -1.30 6.51 -3.19
CA THR A 88 -0.76 7.21 -4.37
C THR A 88 0.02 6.28 -5.32
N GLY A 89 0.20 5.01 -4.97
CA GLY A 89 1.04 4.07 -5.71
C GLY A 89 2.54 4.18 -5.39
N LYS A 90 2.95 5.12 -4.52
CA LYS A 90 4.33 5.24 -4.05
C LYS A 90 4.75 3.99 -3.29
N VAL A 91 5.93 3.46 -3.62
CA VAL A 91 6.53 2.31 -2.94
C VAL A 91 7.33 2.80 -1.73
N ILE A 92 7.04 2.24 -0.56
CA ILE A 92 7.68 2.59 0.70
C ILE A 92 8.38 1.34 1.25
N PRO A 93 9.70 1.38 1.50
CA PRO A 93 10.41 0.26 2.09
C PRO A 93 10.07 0.11 3.57
N VAL A 94 9.92 -1.14 4.02
CA VAL A 94 9.66 -1.50 5.41
C VAL A 94 10.78 -2.41 5.89
N HIS A 95 11.42 -1.99 6.97
CA HIS A 95 12.50 -2.73 7.62
C HIS A 95 12.02 -3.23 8.98
N PHE A 96 12.23 -4.51 9.25
CA PHE A 96 11.96 -5.06 10.56
C PHE A 96 13.16 -4.80 11.48
N ALA A 97 12.92 -4.26 12.67
CA ALA A 97 13.99 -3.89 13.59
C ALA A 97 14.75 -5.12 14.14
N LYS A 98 14.06 -6.26 14.26
CA LYS A 98 14.65 -7.52 14.72
C LYS A 98 15.02 -8.39 13.52
N THR A 99 16.19 -9.01 13.57
CA THR A 99 16.61 -9.97 12.55
C THR A 99 15.92 -11.33 12.76
N GLY A 100 15.98 -12.21 11.76
CA GLY A 100 15.50 -13.59 11.87
C GLY A 100 14.04 -13.84 11.51
N TYR A 101 13.29 -12.81 11.10
CA TYR A 101 11.95 -12.97 10.57
C TYR A 101 11.98 -13.13 9.04
N LYS A 102 11.25 -14.12 8.54
CA LYS A 102 11.07 -14.37 7.10
C LYS A 102 9.62 -14.17 6.69
N PHE A 103 9.38 -13.13 5.91
CA PHE A 103 8.10 -12.83 5.29
C PHE A 103 7.89 -13.76 4.08
N PRO A 104 6.73 -14.45 3.98
CA PRO A 104 6.44 -15.26 2.81
C PRO A 104 5.99 -14.37 1.64
N GLU A 105 6.33 -14.75 0.41
CA GLU A 105 5.89 -14.06 -0.81
C GLU A 105 4.36 -13.99 -0.94
N THR A 106 3.64 -14.89 -0.27
CA THR A 106 2.17 -14.88 -0.21
C THR A 106 1.58 -13.64 0.46
N LEU A 107 2.39 -12.80 1.12
CA LEU A 107 1.97 -11.50 1.62
C LEU A 107 1.74 -10.47 0.52
N VAL A 108 2.35 -10.63 -0.65
CA VAL A 108 2.20 -9.69 -1.77
C VAL A 108 0.72 -9.51 -2.11
N GLY A 109 0.29 -8.25 -2.20
CA GLY A 109 -1.10 -7.88 -2.46
C GLY A 109 -2.04 -7.96 -1.26
N LYS A 110 -1.61 -8.47 -0.10
CA LYS A 110 -2.39 -8.44 1.15
C LYS A 110 -2.18 -7.12 1.89
N THR A 111 -3.18 -6.77 2.70
CA THR A 111 -3.08 -5.66 3.65
C THR A 111 -2.49 -6.17 4.95
N ILE A 112 -1.45 -5.48 5.44
CA ILE A 112 -0.80 -5.78 6.72
C ILE A 112 -0.92 -4.58 7.66
N LEU A 113 -0.77 -4.85 8.94
CA LEU A 113 -0.59 -3.84 9.97
C LEU A 113 0.87 -3.83 10.41
N ILE A 114 1.45 -2.65 10.45
CA ILE A 114 2.86 -2.43 10.81
C ILE A 114 2.84 -1.47 11.98
N ASP A 115 3.27 -1.94 13.14
CA ASP A 115 3.54 -1.05 14.28
C ASP A 115 5.03 -0.71 14.31
N GLY A 116 5.35 0.57 14.35
CA GLY A 116 6.74 1.00 14.32
C GLY A 116 6.95 2.50 14.16
N ILE A 117 8.19 2.84 13.81
CA ILE A 117 8.64 4.21 13.62
C ILE A 117 8.65 4.50 12.12
N ILE A 118 7.98 5.58 11.73
CA ILE A 118 7.94 6.05 10.36
C ILE A 118 8.73 7.35 10.29
N SER A 119 9.68 7.42 9.35
CA SER A 119 10.62 8.53 9.24
C SER A 119 10.66 9.11 7.82
N LYS A 120 10.84 10.43 7.71
CA LYS A 120 11.06 11.09 6.42
C LYS A 120 12.49 10.82 5.98
N GLN A 121 12.65 10.37 4.74
CA GLN A 121 13.95 10.34 4.08
C GLN A 121 14.21 11.70 3.44
N TYR A 122 15.27 12.37 3.89
CA TYR A 122 15.77 13.59 3.28
C TYR A 122 16.84 13.21 2.26
N THR A 123 16.66 13.63 1.02
CA THR A 123 17.70 13.51 -0.03
C THR A 123 18.25 14.90 -0.28
N SER A 124 19.48 15.17 0.19
CA SER A 124 20.17 16.41 -0.15
C SER A 124 20.64 16.36 -1.59
N THR A 125 20.09 17.23 -2.44
CA THR A 125 20.63 17.50 -3.78
C THR A 125 21.80 18.47 -3.68
N GLU A 126 22.90 18.07 -3.05
CA GLU A 126 24.16 18.80 -3.16
C GLU A 126 25.03 18.15 -4.23
N GLY A 127 25.01 18.75 -5.42
CA GLY A 127 25.74 18.24 -6.57
C GLY A 127 25.67 19.12 -7.81
N THR A 128 25.76 20.46 -7.69
CA THR A 128 26.27 21.31 -8.80
C THR A 128 26.72 22.67 -8.24
N PRO A 129 28.00 23.06 -8.36
CA PRO A 129 28.38 24.45 -8.24
C PRO A 129 27.97 25.17 -9.53
N GLN A 130 26.84 25.88 -9.52
CA GLN A 130 26.54 26.91 -10.52
C GLN A 130 26.70 28.29 -9.91
N GLY A 131 27.93 28.60 -9.50
CA GLY A 131 28.41 29.96 -9.33
C GLY A 131 28.98 30.43 -10.66
N ILE A 132 28.12 30.98 -11.52
CA ILE A 132 28.53 31.71 -12.71
C ILE A 132 29.13 33.04 -12.23
N ASN A 133 30.31 33.38 -12.77
CA ASN A 133 31.08 34.61 -12.55
C ASN A 133 30.27 35.92 -12.49
N LYS A 134 30.62 36.79 -11.52
CA LYS A 134 30.74 38.28 -11.56
C LYS A 134 31.05 38.71 -10.11
N GLY A 135 32.19 39.27 -9.74
CA GLY A 135 32.92 40.38 -10.34
C GLY A 135 32.84 41.56 -9.37
N ALA A 136 33.91 41.83 -8.63
CA ALA A 136 34.38 43.11 -8.09
C ALA A 136 35.58 42.84 -7.17
#